data_AF-D3VBZ3-F1
#
_entry.id   AF-D3VBZ3-F1
#
_cell.length_a   1.000
_cell.length_b   1.000
_cell.length_c   1.000
_cell.angle_alpha   90.00
_cell.angle_beta   90.00
_cell.angle_gamma   90.00
#
_symmetry.space_group_name_H-M   'P 1'
#
loop_
_entity.id
_entity.type
_entity.pdbx_description
1 polymer ?
#
loop_
_entity_poly.entity_id
_entity_poly.type
_entity_poly.pdbx_seq_one_letter_code
_entity_poly.pdbx_strand_id
1 'polypeptide(L)'
;MEMAANESVEPTKIIDMTRLKNTINDYIDKNNIRNSLRGQKASVSMIANHIYDYHNKILINLNLDYPNEILLDDIKKLLPIWREELKIDSSLSQSIKSWDVVKRKIFEYKVFPIIDLMCWEMISGVKITNKKIAQSVFKYGEYDSINITQTIKPFIENLMDDFSIEKYQRIIT
;
A
#
# COMPACT_ATOMS: atom_id res chain seq x y z
N MET A 1 11.99 13.59 -18.02
CA MET A 1 10.93 13.70 -17.02
C MET A 1 10.60 12.28 -16.60
N GLU A 2 11.44 11.73 -15.72
CA GLU A 2 11.33 10.35 -15.26
C GLU A 2 10.26 10.29 -14.17
N MET A 3 9.17 9.56 -14.44
CA MET A 3 8.27 9.10 -13.40
C MET A 3 9.01 8.02 -12.60
N ALA A 4 9.80 8.44 -11.63
CA ALA A 4 10.17 7.60 -10.51
C ALA A 4 9.09 7.78 -9.44
N ALA A 5 7.88 7.28 -9.72
CA ALA A 5 6.95 7.03 -8.63
C ALA A 5 7.38 5.71 -7.97
N ASN A 6 7.24 5.66 -6.65
CA ASN A 6 7.42 4.44 -5.86
C ASN A 6 6.29 3.45 -6.21
N GLU A 7 6.34 2.88 -7.42
CA GLU A 7 5.21 2.25 -8.07
C GLU A 7 5.04 0.80 -7.63
N SER A 8 3.81 0.47 -7.22
CA SER A 8 3.41 -0.91 -6.89
C SER A 8 3.40 -1.84 -8.11
N VAL A 9 3.56 -1.26 -9.31
CA VAL A 9 3.67 -1.95 -10.60
C VAL A 9 4.72 -1.19 -11.40
N GLU A 10 5.86 -1.81 -11.66
CA GLU A 10 6.90 -1.24 -12.52
C GLU A 10 7.03 -2.07 -13.80
N PRO A 11 7.22 -1.43 -14.98
CA PRO A 11 7.52 -2.17 -16.20
C PRO A 11 8.87 -2.87 -16.06
N THR A 12 8.94 -4.16 -16.42
CA THR A 12 10.20 -4.89 -16.40
C THR A 12 11.17 -4.28 -17.42
N LYS A 13 12.35 -3.86 -16.95
CA LYS A 13 13.37 -3.27 -17.84
C LYS A 13 13.95 -4.34 -18.76
N ILE A 14 14.32 -3.96 -19.98
CA ILE A 14 14.91 -4.87 -20.99
C ILE A 14 16.20 -5.54 -20.47
N ILE A 15 16.99 -4.80 -19.68
CA ILE A 15 18.21 -5.32 -19.04
C ILE A 15 17.88 -6.46 -18.07
N ASP A 16 16.78 -6.37 -17.34
CA ASP A 16 16.35 -7.36 -16.36
C ASP A 16 15.80 -8.61 -17.05
N MET A 17 15.15 -8.46 -18.22
CA MET A 17 14.74 -9.58 -19.06
C MET A 17 15.94 -10.38 -19.60
N THR A 18 17.01 -9.69 -20.02
CA THR A 18 18.23 -10.35 -20.50
C THR A 18 18.91 -11.13 -19.37
N ARG A 19 18.97 -10.54 -18.17
CA ARG A 19 19.50 -11.20 -16.97
C ARG A 19 18.67 -12.43 -16.60
N LEU A 20 17.34 -12.30 -16.59
CA LEU A 20 16.43 -13.40 -16.31
C LEU A 20 16.63 -14.57 -17.28
N LYS A 21 16.77 -14.29 -18.59
CA LYS A 21 17.02 -15.32 -19.61
C LYS A 21 18.30 -16.10 -19.32
N ASN A 22 19.40 -15.41 -19.01
CA ASN A 22 20.68 -16.07 -18.73
C ASN A 22 20.58 -16.95 -17.48
N THR A 23 19.93 -16.46 -16.43
CA THR A 23 19.74 -17.21 -15.18
C THR A 23 18.83 -18.42 -15.34
N ILE A 24 17.76 -18.32 -16.14
CA ILE A 24 16.92 -19.48 -16.47
C ILE A 24 17.74 -20.55 -17.19
N ASN A 25 18.58 -20.16 -18.15
CA ASN A 25 19.46 -21.10 -18.83
C ASN A 25 20.45 -21.76 -17.85
N ASP A 26 21.09 -20.99 -16.98
CA ASP A 26 21.99 -21.53 -15.94
C ASP A 26 21.27 -22.53 -15.02
N TYR A 27 20.01 -22.27 -14.67
CA TYR A 27 19.20 -23.17 -13.85
C TYR A 27 18.83 -24.46 -14.59
N ILE A 28 18.43 -24.35 -15.86
CA ILE A 28 18.14 -25.51 -16.73
C ILE A 28 19.38 -26.41 -16.82
N ASP A 29 20.54 -25.80 -17.06
CA ASP A 29 21.81 -26.50 -17.22
C ASP A 29 22.24 -27.18 -15.91
N LYS A 30 22.18 -26.46 -14.78
CA LYS A 30 22.51 -27.02 -13.45
C LYS A 30 21.62 -28.20 -13.05
N ASN A 31 20.34 -28.14 -13.40
CA ASN A 31 19.36 -29.16 -13.00
C ASN A 31 19.12 -30.22 -14.09
N ASN A 32 19.89 -30.21 -15.19
CA ASN A 32 19.76 -31.14 -16.32
C ASN A 32 18.31 -31.24 -16.86
N ILE A 33 17.58 -30.11 -16.90
CA ILE A 33 16.17 -30.09 -17.33
C ILE A 33 16.10 -30.17 -18.85
N ARG A 34 16.10 -31.39 -19.40
CA ARG A 34 16.10 -31.64 -20.86
C ARG A 34 14.72 -31.54 -21.51
N ASN A 35 13.64 -31.57 -20.74
CA ASN A 35 12.27 -31.52 -21.25
C ASN A 35 11.65 -30.14 -20.96
N SER A 36 10.98 -29.61 -21.99
CA SER A 36 10.36 -28.28 -22.04
C SER A 36 9.71 -27.83 -20.72
N LEU A 37 10.15 -26.67 -20.21
CA LEU A 37 9.55 -25.97 -19.07
C LEU A 37 8.04 -25.67 -19.25
N ARG A 38 7.47 -25.79 -20.46
CA ARG A 38 6.02 -25.63 -20.72
C ARG A 38 5.14 -26.57 -19.90
N GLY A 39 5.66 -27.73 -19.48
CA GLY A 39 4.90 -28.73 -18.71
C GLY A 39 4.94 -28.52 -17.20
N GLN A 40 5.89 -27.72 -16.71
CA GLN A 40 5.95 -27.36 -15.30
C GLN A 40 5.06 -26.14 -15.11
N LYS A 41 3.84 -26.36 -14.63
CA LYS A 41 2.95 -25.28 -14.13
C LYS A 41 3.53 -24.55 -12.90
N ALA A 42 4.80 -24.76 -12.56
CA ALA A 42 5.51 -23.90 -11.65
C ALA A 42 5.73 -22.58 -12.38
N SER A 43 5.02 -21.54 -11.93
CA SER A 43 5.19 -20.18 -12.42
C SER A 43 6.69 -19.86 -12.50
N VAL A 44 7.16 -19.32 -13.64
CA VAL A 44 8.54 -18.84 -13.84
C VAL A 44 8.99 -17.93 -12.67
N SER A 45 8.03 -17.29 -12.01
CA SER A 45 8.22 -16.50 -10.79
C SER A 45 8.76 -17.27 -9.58
N MET A 46 8.45 -18.56 -9.41
CA MET A 46 8.94 -19.35 -8.27
C MET A 46 10.43 -19.67 -8.42
N ILE A 47 10.88 -19.93 -9.66
CA ILE A 47 12.29 -20.15 -9.98
C ILE A 47 13.06 -18.81 -9.86
N ALA A 48 12.45 -17.71 -10.30
CA ALA A 48 13.04 -16.37 -10.17
C ALA A 48 13.20 -15.92 -8.71
N ASN A 49 12.21 -16.19 -7.84
CA ASN A 49 12.25 -15.82 -6.42
C ASN A 49 13.31 -16.57 -5.61
N HIS A 50 13.61 -17.82 -5.96
CA HIS A 50 14.64 -18.59 -5.25
C HIS A 50 16.08 -18.17 -5.59
N ILE A 51 16.29 -17.47 -6.72
CA ILE A 51 17.62 -17.22 -7.28
C ILE A 51 17.96 -15.72 -7.28
N TYR A 52 16.97 -14.84 -7.39
CA TYR A 52 17.15 -13.40 -7.40
C TYR A 52 16.25 -12.75 -6.37
N ASP A 53 16.75 -11.65 -5.81
CA ASP A 53 16.16 -10.72 -4.84
C ASP A 53 14.86 -10.02 -5.32
N TYR A 54 14.03 -10.73 -6.08
CA TYR A 54 12.69 -10.38 -6.54
C TYR A 54 11.64 -10.65 -5.44
N HIS A 55 12.03 -10.44 -4.18
CA HIS A 55 11.17 -10.71 -3.05
C HIS A 55 9.83 -9.99 -3.24
N ASN A 56 8.73 -10.76 -3.21
CA ASN A 56 7.37 -10.26 -3.36
C ASN A 56 6.97 -9.75 -4.76
N LYS A 57 7.68 -10.11 -5.83
CA LYS A 57 7.37 -9.72 -7.22
C LYS A 57 7.03 -10.92 -8.11
N ILE A 58 6.15 -10.70 -9.09
CA ILE A 58 5.75 -11.68 -10.10
C ILE A 58 5.81 -11.07 -11.50
N LEU A 59 6.28 -11.87 -12.47
CA LEU A 59 6.21 -11.54 -13.89
C LEU A 59 4.89 -12.08 -14.46
N ILE A 60 4.11 -11.20 -15.08
CA ILE A 60 2.80 -11.55 -15.67
C ILE A 60 2.80 -11.25 -17.17
N ASN A 61 2.08 -12.07 -17.93
CA ASN A 61 1.79 -11.80 -19.33
C ASN A 61 0.34 -11.32 -19.43
N LEU A 62 0.13 -10.10 -19.91
CA LEU A 62 -1.19 -9.50 -20.05
C LEU A 62 -1.56 -9.44 -21.53
N ASN A 63 -2.72 -9.99 -21.88
CA ASN A 63 -3.27 -9.83 -23.22
C ASN A 63 -4.11 -8.54 -23.28
N LEU A 64 -3.57 -7.51 -23.92
CA LEU A 64 -4.20 -6.19 -24.02
C LEU A 64 -5.38 -6.12 -24.99
N ASP A 65 -5.70 -7.21 -25.70
CA ASP A 65 -6.90 -7.28 -26.54
C ASP A 65 -8.20 -7.29 -25.71
N TYR A 66 -8.10 -7.56 -24.41
CA TYR A 66 -9.24 -7.59 -23.49
C TYR A 66 -9.52 -6.21 -22.87
N PRO A 67 -10.80 -5.89 -22.62
CA PRO A 67 -11.20 -4.68 -21.89
C PRO A 67 -10.56 -4.57 -20.51
N ASN A 68 -10.29 -3.32 -20.09
CA ASN A 68 -9.67 -2.99 -18.80
C ASN A 68 -10.39 -3.64 -17.60
N GLU A 69 -11.72 -3.66 -17.60
CA GLU A 69 -12.51 -4.23 -16.50
C GLU A 69 -12.27 -5.73 -16.33
N ILE A 70 -12.13 -6.46 -17.43
CA ILE A 70 -11.86 -7.90 -17.45
C ILE A 70 -10.44 -8.16 -16.97
N LEU A 71 -9.46 -7.41 -17.48
CA LEU A 71 -8.07 -7.50 -17.04
C LEU A 71 -7.92 -7.25 -15.54
N LEU A 72 -8.60 -6.23 -15.02
CA LEU A 72 -8.55 -5.90 -13.60
C LEU A 72 -9.25 -6.95 -12.73
N ASP A 73 -10.36 -7.53 -13.18
CA ASP A 73 -11.06 -8.60 -12.46
C ASP A 73 -10.21 -9.88 -12.39
N ASP A 74 -9.57 -10.25 -13.50
CA ASP A 74 -8.68 -11.42 -13.55
C ASP A 74 -7.44 -11.23 -12.66
N ILE A 75 -6.79 -10.07 -12.73
CA ILE A 75 -5.66 -9.75 -11.83
C ILE A 75 -6.11 -9.80 -10.36
N LYS A 76 -7.29 -9.24 -10.02
CA LYS A 76 -7.82 -9.29 -8.66
C LYS A 76 -8.03 -10.71 -8.14
N LYS A 77 -8.52 -11.62 -8.98
CA LYS A 77 -8.73 -13.04 -8.62
C LYS A 77 -7.40 -13.79 -8.43
N LEU A 78 -6.38 -13.44 -9.20
CA LEU A 78 -5.08 -14.13 -9.18
C LEU A 78 -4.15 -13.63 -8.05
N LEU A 79 -4.29 -12.37 -7.62
CA LEU A 79 -3.45 -11.78 -6.56
C LEU A 79 -3.40 -12.58 -5.25
N PRO A 80 -4.51 -13.10 -4.69
CA PRO A 80 -4.46 -13.96 -3.50
C PRO A 80 -3.67 -15.24 -3.73
N ILE A 81 -3.87 -15.89 -4.89
CA ILE A 81 -3.19 -17.14 -5.26
C ILE A 81 -1.68 -16.90 -5.32
N TRP A 82 -1.25 -15.82 -5.99
CA TRP A 82 0.17 -15.49 -6.09
C TRP A 82 0.79 -15.14 -4.73
N ARG A 83 0.04 -14.47 -3.84
CA ARG A 83 0.52 -14.19 -2.48
C ARG A 83 0.70 -15.46 -1.66
N GLU A 84 -0.21 -16.43 -1.79
CA GLU A 84 -0.08 -17.75 -1.16
C GLU A 84 1.11 -18.54 -1.72
N GLU A 85 1.27 -18.58 -3.05
CA GLU A 85 2.39 -19.23 -3.73
C GLU A 85 3.75 -18.66 -3.29
N LEU A 86 3.81 -17.34 -3.08
CA LEU A 86 5.00 -16.63 -2.64
C LEU A 86 5.15 -16.59 -1.11
N LYS A 87 4.21 -17.17 -0.35
CA LYS A 87 4.17 -17.16 1.12
C LYS A 87 4.25 -15.74 1.71
N ILE A 88 3.62 -14.77 1.05
CA ILE A 88 3.55 -13.37 1.49
C ILE A 88 2.39 -13.24 2.48
N ASP A 89 2.65 -12.67 3.65
CA ASP A 89 1.61 -12.45 4.66
C ASP A 89 0.48 -11.57 4.12
N SER A 90 -0.75 -12.09 4.18
CA SER A 90 -1.97 -11.51 3.59
C SER A 90 -2.49 -10.24 4.29
N SER A 91 -1.78 -9.73 5.30
CA SER A 91 -2.18 -8.58 6.13
C SER A 91 -2.26 -7.25 5.37
N LEU A 92 -1.63 -7.14 4.19
CA LEU A 92 -1.59 -5.92 3.37
C LEU A 92 -2.92 -5.59 2.65
N SER A 93 -3.92 -6.48 2.67
CA SER A 93 -5.15 -6.36 1.87
C SER A 93 -6.25 -5.45 2.45
N GLN A 94 -6.08 -4.87 3.64
CA GLN A 94 -7.14 -4.12 4.35
C GLN A 94 -7.37 -2.66 3.90
N SER A 95 -6.73 -2.20 2.82
CA SER A 95 -6.59 -0.76 2.52
C SER A 95 -7.89 -0.02 2.13
N ILE A 96 -8.75 -0.60 1.28
CA ILE A 96 -9.86 0.17 0.65
C ILE A 96 -11.00 0.47 1.62
N LYS A 97 -11.41 -0.50 2.46
CA LYS A 97 -12.38 -0.24 3.54
C LYS A 97 -11.87 0.75 4.59
N SER A 98 -10.54 0.94 4.66
CA SER A 98 -9.92 1.87 5.61
C SER A 98 -10.16 3.33 5.23
N TRP A 99 -10.19 3.68 3.94
CA TRP A 99 -10.25 5.10 3.55
C TRP A 99 -11.60 5.73 3.84
N ASP A 100 -12.71 5.08 3.52
CA ASP A 100 -14.05 5.63 3.81
C ASP A 100 -14.26 5.85 5.32
N VAL A 101 -13.73 4.94 6.14
CA VAL A 101 -13.77 5.04 7.60
C VAL A 101 -12.91 6.22 8.09
N VAL A 102 -11.71 6.38 7.53
CA VAL A 102 -10.79 7.47 7.87
C VAL A 102 -11.37 8.82 7.45
N LYS A 103 -11.90 8.91 6.23
CA LYS A 103 -12.60 10.08 5.70
C LYS A 103 -13.75 10.50 6.61
N ARG A 104 -14.59 9.55 7.04
CA ARG A 104 -15.69 9.83 7.97
C ARG A 104 -15.17 10.37 9.31
N LYS A 105 -14.13 9.75 9.88
CA LYS A 105 -13.50 10.21 11.13
C LYS A 105 -12.88 11.60 11.02
N ILE A 106 -12.32 11.97 9.86
CA ILE A 106 -11.79 13.32 9.61
C ILE A 106 -12.87 14.38 9.82
N PHE A 107 -14.08 14.13 9.31
CA PHE A 107 -15.22 15.04 9.48
C PHE A 107 -15.81 14.98 10.89
N GLU A 108 -16.08 13.78 11.42
CA GLU A 108 -16.69 13.57 12.75
C GLU A 108 -15.82 14.18 13.86
N TYR A 109 -14.51 13.95 13.82
CA TYR A 109 -13.59 14.45 14.83
C TYR A 109 -13.14 15.89 14.57
N LYS A 110 -13.63 16.54 13.51
CA LYS A 110 -13.25 17.91 13.14
C LYS A 110 -11.72 18.08 13.15
N VAL A 111 -11.04 17.18 12.43
CA VAL A 111 -9.59 17.03 12.48
C VAL A 111 -8.86 18.32 12.10
N PHE A 112 -9.29 19.00 11.03
CA PHE A 112 -8.63 20.23 10.57
C PHE A 112 -8.64 21.35 11.62
N PRO A 113 -9.76 21.70 12.28
CA PRO A 113 -9.77 22.63 13.41
C PRO A 113 -8.81 22.27 14.55
N ILE A 114 -8.66 20.98 14.86
CA ILE A 114 -7.77 20.54 15.94
C ILE A 114 -6.31 20.66 15.52
N ILE A 115 -5.97 20.27 14.29
CA ILE A 115 -4.62 20.47 13.73
C ILE A 115 -4.26 21.96 13.74
N ASP A 116 -5.17 22.84 13.33
CA ASP A 116 -4.95 24.29 13.33
C ASP A 116 -4.62 24.82 14.74
N LEU A 117 -5.37 24.37 15.76
CA LEU A 117 -5.08 24.72 17.16
C LEU A 117 -3.74 24.15 17.65
N MET A 118 -3.35 22.95 17.22
CA MET A 118 -2.05 22.36 17.56
C MET A 118 -0.89 23.12 16.91
N CYS A 119 -1.04 23.52 15.65
CA CYS A 119 -0.08 24.38 14.96
C CYS A 119 0.03 25.75 15.64
N TRP A 120 -1.11 26.33 16.04
CA TRP A 120 -1.13 27.60 16.77
C TRP A 120 -0.44 27.49 18.14
N GLU A 121 -0.69 26.43 18.90
CA GLU A 121 -0.01 26.13 20.17
C GLU A 121 1.51 26.05 19.97
N MET A 122 1.96 25.39 18.89
CA MET A 122 3.38 25.26 18.54
C MET A 122 4.02 26.61 18.18
N ILE A 123 3.35 27.43 17.37
CA ILE A 123 3.88 28.73 16.89
C ILE A 123 3.85 29.79 17.99
N SER A 124 2.77 29.83 18.78
CA SER A 124 2.60 30.83 19.85
C SER A 124 3.34 30.49 21.14
N GLY A 125 3.77 29.23 21.32
CA GLY A 125 4.33 28.73 22.57
C GLY A 125 3.31 28.65 23.72
N VAL A 126 2.02 28.87 23.45
CA VAL A 126 0.96 28.87 24.46
C VAL A 126 0.25 27.52 24.48
N LYS A 127 0.35 26.82 25.62
CA LYS A 127 -0.28 25.50 25.77
C LYS A 127 -1.80 25.59 25.82
N ILE A 128 -2.50 24.91 24.92
CA ILE A 128 -3.96 24.80 24.91
C ILE A 128 -4.38 23.49 25.59
N THR A 129 -5.16 23.61 26.66
CA THR A 129 -5.67 22.42 27.35
C THR A 129 -6.71 21.69 26.50
N ASN A 130 -6.76 20.36 26.58
CA ASN A 130 -7.73 19.55 25.85
C ASN A 130 -9.19 19.96 26.15
N LYS A 131 -9.45 20.50 27.35
CA LYS A 131 -10.76 21.09 27.70
C LYS A 131 -11.10 22.33 26.86
N LYS A 132 -10.14 23.23 26.63
CA LYS A 132 -10.32 24.40 25.75
C LYS A 132 -10.49 24.00 24.29
N ILE A 133 -9.75 22.98 23.83
CA ILE A 133 -9.94 22.40 22.49
C ILE A 133 -11.37 21.88 22.35
N ALA A 134 -11.85 21.09 23.31
CA ALA A 134 -13.23 20.55 23.30
C ALA A 134 -14.27 21.66 23.17
N GLN A 135 -14.15 22.70 24.00
CA GLN A 135 -15.09 23.83 24.01
C GLN A 135 -15.04 24.66 22.73
N SER A 136 -13.87 24.76 22.09
CA SER A 136 -13.68 25.57 20.88
C SER A 136 -14.18 24.85 19.63
N VAL A 137 -13.97 23.54 19.55
CA VAL A 137 -14.25 22.72 18.35
C VAL A 137 -15.63 22.05 18.42
N PHE A 138 -16.04 21.57 19.60
CA PHE A 138 -17.29 20.84 19.80
C PHE A 138 -18.28 21.68 20.62
N LYS A 139 -18.87 22.70 19.97
CA LYS A 139 -19.79 23.67 20.59
C LYS A 139 -21.04 23.05 21.24
N TYR A 140 -21.41 21.85 20.80
CA TYR A 140 -22.57 21.11 21.32
C TYR A 140 -22.18 20.00 22.31
N GLY A 141 -20.91 19.92 22.72
CA GLY A 141 -20.44 18.90 23.66
C GLY A 141 -20.37 17.50 23.06
N GLU A 142 -20.22 17.39 21.74
CA GLU A 142 -20.12 16.11 21.01
C GLU A 142 -18.98 15.24 21.53
N TYR A 143 -17.87 15.87 21.94
CA TYR A 143 -16.71 15.23 22.53
C TYR A 143 -16.12 16.09 23.65
N ASP A 144 -15.53 15.43 24.64
CA ASP A 144 -14.93 16.05 25.82
C ASP A 144 -13.39 15.95 25.80
N SER A 145 -12.75 16.44 26.87
CA SER A 145 -11.29 16.37 27.01
C SER A 145 -10.74 14.94 27.07
N ILE A 146 -11.54 13.96 27.50
CA ILE A 146 -11.11 12.57 27.62
C ILE A 146 -11.04 11.95 26.22
N ASN A 147 -12.11 12.10 25.43
CA ASN A 147 -12.18 11.65 24.04
C ASN A 147 -11.08 12.29 23.18
N ILE A 148 -10.77 13.57 23.40
CA ILE A 148 -9.67 14.25 22.71
C ILE A 148 -8.33 13.58 23.00
N THR A 149 -8.06 13.26 24.27
CA THR A 149 -6.78 12.69 24.70
C THR A 149 -6.61 11.25 24.24
N GLN A 150 -7.66 10.44 24.39
CA GLN A 150 -7.57 8.99 24.22
C GLN A 150 -7.85 8.52 22.79
N THR A 151 -8.56 9.32 21.98
CA THR A 151 -9.05 8.87 20.68
C THR A 151 -8.69 9.83 19.56
N ILE A 152 -8.97 11.13 19.72
CA ILE A 152 -8.86 12.08 18.60
C ILE A 152 -7.40 12.46 18.35
N LYS A 153 -6.63 12.83 19.37
CA LYS A 153 -5.20 13.15 19.20
C LYS A 153 -4.38 11.96 18.66
N PRO A 154 -4.51 10.74 19.21
CA PRO A 154 -3.84 9.57 18.63
C PRO A 154 -4.26 9.30 17.19
N PHE A 155 -5.52 9.54 16.81
CA PHE A 155 -5.96 9.42 15.42
C PHE A 155 -5.27 10.44 14.51
N ILE A 156 -5.16 11.71 14.95
CA ILE A 156 -4.51 12.78 14.19
C ILE A 156 -3.02 12.50 14.01
N GLU A 157 -2.33 12.06 15.08
CA GLU A 157 -0.92 11.69 15.02
C GLU A 157 -0.68 10.54 14.03
N ASN A 158 -1.51 9.49 14.09
CA ASN A 158 -1.44 8.38 13.13
C ASN A 158 -1.80 8.81 11.70
N LEU A 159 -2.69 9.80 11.51
CA LEU A 159 -3.05 10.32 10.20
C LEU A 159 -1.91 11.13 9.57
N MET A 160 -1.15 11.86 10.40
CA MET A 160 -0.03 12.69 9.98
C MET A 160 1.29 11.92 9.83
N ASP A 161 1.32 10.63 10.19
CA ASP A 161 2.47 9.77 9.95
C ASP A 161 2.70 9.57 8.43
N ASP A 162 3.96 9.64 8.00
CA ASP A 162 4.36 9.65 6.59
C ASP A 162 3.81 8.42 5.84
N PHE A 163 3.84 7.25 6.50
CA PHE A 163 3.31 6.00 5.97
C PHE A 163 1.80 6.05 5.71
N SER A 164 1.04 6.69 6.59
CA SER A 164 -0.41 6.84 6.46
C SER A 164 -0.77 7.78 5.30
N ILE A 165 -0.04 8.89 5.15
CA ILE A 165 -0.27 9.86 4.08
C ILE A 165 -0.01 9.23 2.71
N GLU A 166 1.12 8.54 2.53
CA GLU A 166 1.44 7.84 1.28
C GLU A 166 0.37 6.80 0.93
N LYS A 167 -0.11 6.06 1.93
CA LYS A 167 -1.17 5.07 1.75
C LYS A 167 -2.46 5.71 1.22
N TYR A 168 -2.87 6.85 1.76
CA TYR A 168 -4.10 7.52 1.31
C TYR A 168 -3.94 8.24 -0.02
N GLN A 169 -2.77 8.83 -0.30
CA GLN A 169 -2.48 9.45 -1.60
C GLN A 169 -2.60 8.44 -2.76
N ARG A 170 -2.15 7.19 -2.56
CA ARG A 170 -2.29 6.10 -3.54
C ARG A 170 -3.72 5.63 -3.77
N ILE A 171 -4.67 5.97 -2.89
CA ILE A 171 -6.09 5.61 -3.03
C ILE A 171 -6.87 6.71 -3.76
N ILE A 172 -6.43 7.96 -3.64
CA ILE A 172 -7.10 9.15 -4.19
C ILE A 172 -6.63 9.45 -5.62
N THR A 173 -5.38 9.10 -5.95
CA THR A 173 -4.77 9.28 -7.28
C THR A 173 -4.95 8.03 -8.11
#